data_AF-A0A918GR51-F1
#
_entry.id   AF-A0A918GR51-F1
#
_cell.length_a   1.000
_cell.length_b   1.000
_cell.length_c   1.000
_cell.angle_alpha   90.00
_cell.angle_beta   90.00
_cell.angle_gamma   90.00
#
_symmetry.space_group_name_H-M   'P 1'
#
loop_
_entity.id
_entity.type
_entity.pdbx_description
1 polymer ?
#
loop_
_entity_poly.entity_id
_entity_poly.type
_entity_poly.pdbx_seq_one_letter_code
_entity_poly.pdbx_strand_id
1 'polypeptide(L)'
;MANPMTARSGVDDSVRAMAEAVLLPGFRGTTAPDWVRARVAAGLGGVVLFGRNVVDDEQVAALTAALRAERDDVVVGIDEEGGDVTRLDAATGSDLPGPLAMGAAGDLALTAEVGAALGARLAACGVTVNLAPCADLTLSQDDPIIGVRAFGSDPYAAAAHVGAFVRGHQRVGVAACAKHFPGHGASTSDSHVALPVLPRTPEELRACELVPFRAALAAGVRAVMTGHLVVPGWGDDPVTLNSVAINEILRGELGFTGAVITDALEMGAVAGTFGDTDGLTEAAVRALRAGADALCIGGEEAGPEVLDRIVGRIAAAVADGTLDEQRLAEAAARTRALGTAPEHGGHPAPRRQDIGRGDGSADTTTGLWTTGERLSTPADHPSPPPSSPAYPGGGGPDSHRHRLGITVARKAIRATALPELEDPLVLDVEVDPTIAAGPVPWGLGPHLSELVPETTVLRVDAAEPADALAAARTAAGVVIVTRDAHRHPAVRALVAELVHTNPVTVHVETGVPGPDLGASARIDTFGASRPSLRAAAETVAEACRH
;
A
#
# COMPACT_ATOMS: atom_id res chain seq x y z
N MET A 1 45.44 -30.87 -6.60
CA MET A 1 44.10 -31.40 -6.89
C MET A 1 43.28 -31.21 -5.63
N ALA A 2 42.28 -30.34 -5.62
CA ALA A 2 41.40 -30.16 -4.47
C ALA A 2 40.52 -31.42 -4.28
N ASN A 3 40.25 -31.80 -3.04
CA ASN A 3 39.49 -33.00 -2.70
C ASN A 3 38.01 -32.81 -3.11
N PRO A 4 37.40 -33.70 -3.91
CA PRO A 4 36.04 -33.53 -4.43
C PRO A 4 34.97 -33.38 -3.34
N MET A 5 35.19 -33.85 -2.11
CA MET A 5 34.26 -33.62 -0.98
C MET A 5 34.30 -32.19 -0.44
N THR A 6 35.46 -31.52 -0.44
CA THR A 6 35.59 -30.12 0.02
C THR A 6 35.12 -29.12 -1.03
N ALA A 7 35.24 -29.48 -2.32
CA ALA A 7 34.63 -28.70 -3.40
C ALA A 7 33.09 -28.78 -3.36
N ARG A 8 32.53 -29.97 -3.06
CA ARG A 8 31.07 -30.16 -2.92
C ARG A 8 30.49 -29.46 -1.70
N SER A 9 31.19 -29.46 -0.56
CA SER A 9 30.74 -28.73 0.64
C SER A 9 30.75 -27.22 0.42
N GLY A 10 31.78 -26.67 -0.25
CA GLY A 10 31.84 -25.24 -0.54
C GLY A 10 30.76 -24.74 -1.53
N VAL A 11 30.32 -25.59 -2.46
CA VAL A 11 29.19 -25.28 -3.35
C VAL A 11 27.87 -25.31 -2.58
N ASP A 12 27.66 -26.30 -1.71
CA ASP A 12 26.46 -26.40 -0.86
C ASP A 12 26.35 -25.19 0.09
N ASP A 13 27.45 -24.77 0.71
CA ASP A 13 27.51 -23.58 1.57
C ASP A 13 27.18 -22.28 0.79
N SER A 14 27.66 -22.14 -0.45
CA SER A 14 27.37 -20.99 -1.32
C SER A 14 25.89 -20.93 -1.71
N VAL A 15 25.29 -22.05 -2.10
CA VAL A 15 23.86 -22.13 -2.47
C VAL A 15 22.98 -21.78 -1.27
N ARG A 16 23.28 -22.31 -0.08
CA ARG A 16 22.53 -21.98 1.13
C ARG A 16 22.64 -20.50 1.50
N ALA A 17 23.82 -19.89 1.34
CA ALA A 17 23.98 -18.45 1.54
C ALA A 17 23.14 -17.62 0.56
N MET A 18 23.03 -18.04 -0.71
CA MET A 18 22.14 -17.38 -1.67
C MET A 18 20.66 -17.59 -1.36
N ALA A 19 20.29 -18.77 -0.84
CA ALA A 19 18.94 -19.05 -0.37
C ALA A 19 18.55 -18.19 0.83
N GLU A 20 19.45 -17.91 1.77
CA GLU A 20 19.21 -16.94 2.85
C GLU A 20 19.04 -15.52 2.29
N ALA A 21 19.84 -15.14 1.30
CA ALA A 21 19.87 -13.79 0.73
C ALA A 21 18.58 -13.36 -0.01
N VAL A 22 17.67 -14.29 -0.30
CA VAL A 22 16.38 -14.00 -0.96
C VAL A 22 15.21 -13.92 0.02
N LEU A 23 15.41 -14.17 1.31
CA LEU A 23 14.33 -14.19 2.31
C LEU A 23 14.19 -12.84 3.02
N LEU A 24 12.93 -12.41 3.17
CA LEU A 24 12.51 -11.25 3.95
C LEU A 24 11.47 -11.68 5.02
N PRO A 25 11.87 -12.37 6.09
CA PRO A 25 10.96 -12.79 7.15
C PRO A 25 10.43 -11.64 8.02
N GLY A 26 9.22 -11.83 8.55
CA GLY A 26 8.74 -11.10 9.73
C GLY A 26 9.33 -11.66 11.04
N PHE A 27 9.11 -10.97 12.15
CA PHE A 27 9.37 -11.51 13.49
C PHE A 27 8.46 -10.87 14.55
N ARG A 28 8.49 -11.42 15.78
CA ARG A 28 7.74 -10.90 16.94
C ARG A 28 8.62 -10.05 17.85
N GLY A 29 8.01 -9.05 18.49
CA GLY A 29 8.66 -8.16 19.44
C GLY A 29 9.18 -6.87 18.80
N THR A 30 9.63 -5.96 19.66
CA THR A 30 10.03 -4.58 19.32
C THR A 30 11.54 -4.39 19.38
N THR A 31 12.31 -5.49 19.37
CA THR A 31 13.77 -5.49 19.30
C THR A 31 14.22 -6.60 18.36
N ALA A 32 15.34 -6.43 17.66
CA ALA A 32 15.90 -7.45 16.79
C ALA A 32 16.23 -8.73 17.58
N PRO A 33 15.53 -9.86 17.34
CA PRO A 33 15.80 -11.11 18.06
C PRO A 33 17.19 -11.66 17.72
N ASP A 34 17.82 -12.36 18.67
CA ASP A 34 19.17 -12.91 18.49
C ASP A 34 19.27 -13.86 17.28
N TRP A 35 18.24 -14.66 17.03
CA TRP A 35 18.22 -15.56 15.88
C TRP A 35 18.17 -14.79 14.54
N VAL A 36 17.47 -13.65 14.48
CA VAL A 36 17.43 -12.78 13.29
C VAL A 36 18.80 -12.16 13.08
N ARG A 37 19.41 -11.59 14.14
CA ARG A 37 20.74 -10.98 14.08
C ARG A 37 21.80 -11.97 13.59
N ALA A 38 21.81 -13.18 14.15
CA ALA A 38 22.71 -14.25 13.73
C ALA A 38 22.55 -14.61 12.24
N ARG A 39 21.30 -14.67 11.73
CA ARG A 39 21.04 -14.92 10.31
C ARG A 39 21.41 -13.74 9.41
N VAL A 40 21.19 -12.50 9.84
CA VAL A 40 21.65 -11.30 9.11
C VAL A 40 23.17 -11.30 8.95
N ALA A 41 23.91 -11.58 10.03
CA ALA A 41 25.35 -11.74 9.99
C ALA A 41 25.79 -12.88 9.05
N ALA A 42 24.97 -13.91 8.92
CA ALA A 42 25.20 -15.06 8.04
C ALA A 42 24.70 -14.88 6.59
N GLY A 43 24.11 -13.74 6.22
CA GLY A 43 23.73 -13.46 4.84
C GLY A 43 22.22 -13.39 4.53
N LEU A 44 21.34 -13.42 5.52
CA LEU A 44 19.88 -13.26 5.33
C LEU A 44 19.55 -11.99 4.54
N GLY A 45 18.64 -12.08 3.57
CA GLY A 45 18.28 -10.96 2.68
C GLY A 45 17.86 -9.71 3.46
N GLY A 46 16.96 -9.89 4.42
CA GLY A 46 16.50 -8.82 5.29
C GLY A 46 15.35 -9.22 6.18
N VAL A 47 14.52 -8.24 6.56
CA VAL A 47 13.29 -8.45 7.34
C VAL A 47 12.16 -7.54 6.85
N VAL A 48 10.92 -7.91 7.13
CA VAL A 48 9.74 -7.03 6.98
C VAL A 48 9.19 -6.70 8.37
N LEU A 49 9.08 -5.39 8.66
CA LEU A 49 8.50 -4.87 9.88
C LEU A 49 6.98 -4.68 9.72
N PHE A 50 6.27 -4.94 10.81
CA PHE A 50 4.82 -4.80 10.93
C PHE A 50 4.48 -3.89 12.11
N GLY A 51 3.21 -3.51 12.28
CA GLY A 51 2.78 -2.65 13.40
C GLY A 51 3.17 -3.20 14.78
N ARG A 52 3.20 -4.54 14.95
CA ARG A 52 3.66 -5.19 16.19
C ARG A 52 5.14 -4.98 16.53
N ASN A 53 5.94 -4.53 15.57
CA ASN A 53 7.37 -4.24 15.76
C ASN A 53 7.62 -2.77 16.11
N VAL A 54 6.57 -1.95 16.11
CA VAL A 54 6.63 -0.48 16.23
C VAL A 54 6.04 -0.05 17.57
N VAL A 55 6.84 0.66 18.35
CA VAL A 55 6.41 1.49 19.48
C VAL A 55 6.40 2.95 19.07
N ASP A 56 7.55 3.43 18.58
CA ASP A 56 7.76 4.79 18.06
C ASP A 56 8.97 4.82 17.10
N ASP A 57 9.21 5.97 16.47
CA ASP A 57 10.29 6.18 15.50
C ASP A 57 11.69 5.91 16.10
N GLU A 58 11.93 6.26 17.38
CA GLU A 58 13.22 6.08 18.05
C GLU A 58 13.51 4.59 18.30
N GLN A 59 12.51 3.85 18.78
CA GLN A 59 12.62 2.41 18.97
C GLN A 59 12.87 1.68 17.64
N VAL A 60 12.16 2.06 16.57
CA VAL A 60 12.38 1.44 15.24
C VAL A 60 13.79 1.74 14.74
N ALA A 61 14.28 2.98 14.90
CA ALA A 61 15.66 3.33 14.55
C ALA A 61 16.69 2.50 15.34
N ALA A 62 16.47 2.26 16.63
CA ALA A 62 17.34 1.41 17.43
C ALA A 62 17.31 -0.06 16.98
N LEU A 63 16.12 -0.58 16.64
CA LEU A 63 15.94 -1.93 16.11
C LEU A 63 16.68 -2.11 14.78
N THR A 64 16.51 -1.18 13.83
CA THR A 64 17.18 -1.27 12.52
C THR A 64 18.69 -1.07 12.63
N ALA A 65 19.16 -0.19 13.52
CA ALA A 65 20.57 -0.04 13.82
C ALA A 65 21.20 -1.34 14.36
N ALA A 66 20.48 -2.11 15.19
CA ALA A 66 20.95 -3.40 15.68
C ALA A 66 21.09 -4.44 14.56
N LEU A 67 20.23 -4.41 13.53
CA LEU A 67 20.35 -5.27 12.35
C LEU A 67 21.52 -4.83 11.45
N ARG A 68 21.68 -3.53 11.22
CA ARG A 68 22.76 -2.98 10.39
C ARG A 68 24.14 -3.11 11.01
N ALA A 69 24.21 -3.19 12.34
CA ALA A 69 25.44 -3.52 13.05
C ALA A 69 25.96 -4.93 12.69
N GLU A 70 25.07 -5.86 12.34
CA GLU A 70 25.46 -7.19 11.82
C GLU A 70 25.83 -7.13 10.34
N ARG A 71 25.08 -6.38 9.53
CA ARG A 71 25.37 -6.16 8.11
C ARG A 71 24.74 -4.86 7.59
N ASP A 72 25.56 -3.94 7.09
CA ASP A 72 25.12 -2.58 6.73
C ASP A 72 24.11 -2.51 5.57
N ASP A 73 24.16 -3.48 4.64
CA ASP A 73 23.28 -3.57 3.47
C ASP A 73 22.08 -4.51 3.68
N VAL A 74 21.72 -4.82 4.93
CA VAL A 74 20.51 -5.62 5.23
C VAL A 74 19.25 -4.89 4.78
N VAL A 75 18.35 -5.60 4.08
CA VAL A 75 17.07 -5.03 3.69
C VAL A 75 16.18 -4.90 4.93
N VAL A 76 15.60 -3.72 5.12
CA VAL A 76 14.52 -3.50 6.10
C VAL A 76 13.31 -2.99 5.34
N GLY A 77 12.33 -3.86 5.15
CA GLY A 77 11.05 -3.57 4.53
C GLY A 77 9.99 -3.16 5.55
N ILE A 78 9.06 -2.30 5.16
CA ILE A 78 7.86 -1.97 5.94
C ILE A 78 6.73 -1.55 4.99
N ASP A 79 5.49 -1.71 5.42
CA ASP A 79 4.31 -1.37 4.61
C ASP A 79 3.66 -0.04 5.07
N GLU A 80 4.17 1.08 4.55
CA GLU A 80 3.78 2.43 4.94
C GLU A 80 3.18 3.20 3.74
N GLU A 81 1.90 2.98 3.46
CA GLU A 81 1.17 3.64 2.37
C GLU A 81 0.66 5.05 2.77
N GLY A 82 0.47 5.27 4.07
CA GLY A 82 -0.27 6.41 4.62
C GLY A 82 -1.76 6.11 4.74
N GLY A 83 -2.50 6.98 5.42
CA GLY A 83 -3.91 6.74 5.72
C GLY A 83 -4.13 5.45 6.52
N ASP A 84 -4.92 4.54 5.97
CA ASP A 84 -5.39 3.35 6.68
C ASP A 84 -4.33 2.23 6.74
N VAL A 85 -3.32 2.25 5.87
CA VAL A 85 -2.20 1.30 5.90
C VAL A 85 -0.94 2.05 6.34
N THR A 86 -0.71 2.02 7.64
CA THR A 86 0.44 2.60 8.32
C THR A 86 0.97 1.62 9.37
N ARG A 87 2.29 1.47 9.50
CA ARG A 87 2.91 0.69 10.57
C ARG A 87 3.53 1.60 11.61
N LEU A 88 4.18 2.69 11.19
CA LEU A 88 4.79 3.65 12.12
C LEU A 88 3.74 4.36 12.99
N ASP A 89 2.51 4.51 12.48
CA ASP A 89 1.40 5.11 13.24
C ASP A 89 0.31 4.09 13.59
N ALA A 90 0.60 2.78 13.60
CA ALA A 90 -0.41 1.74 13.85
C ALA A 90 -1.21 1.98 15.16
N ALA A 91 -0.55 2.51 16.20
CA ALA A 91 -1.17 2.78 17.49
C ALA A 91 -1.96 4.11 17.55
N THR A 92 -1.80 5.01 16.58
CA THR A 92 -2.34 6.39 16.66
C THR A 92 -3.10 6.86 15.42
N GLY A 93 -3.02 6.13 14.31
CA GLY A 93 -3.54 6.53 13.01
C GLY A 93 -2.60 7.47 12.25
N SER A 94 -2.58 7.35 10.93
CA SER A 94 -1.59 8.03 10.09
C SER A 94 -1.69 9.56 10.19
N ASP A 95 -0.53 10.21 10.32
CA ASP A 95 -0.36 11.66 10.21
C ASP A 95 -0.48 12.20 8.78
N LEU A 96 -0.59 11.33 7.78
CA LEU A 96 -0.66 11.68 6.37
C LEU A 96 -1.86 10.98 5.71
N PRO A 97 -2.57 11.65 4.78
CA PRO A 97 -3.65 11.03 4.05
C PRO A 97 -3.21 9.84 3.21
N GLY A 98 -4.13 8.88 3.06
CA GLY A 98 -3.92 7.71 2.20
C GLY A 98 -4.05 8.02 0.71
N PRO A 99 -3.81 7.01 -0.14
CA PRO A 99 -3.83 7.15 -1.60
C PRO A 99 -5.13 7.72 -2.17
N LEU A 100 -6.31 7.28 -1.74
CA LEU A 100 -7.56 7.78 -2.30
C LEU A 100 -7.79 9.26 -2.00
N ALA A 101 -7.45 9.71 -0.79
CA ALA A 101 -7.48 11.14 -0.44
C ALA A 101 -6.48 11.95 -1.28
N MET A 102 -5.27 11.43 -1.53
CA MET A 102 -4.32 12.07 -2.45
C MET A 102 -4.87 12.18 -3.87
N GLY A 103 -5.53 11.12 -4.36
CA GLY A 103 -6.20 11.10 -5.66
C GLY A 103 -7.36 12.09 -5.75
N ALA A 104 -8.22 12.13 -4.73
CA ALA A 104 -9.33 13.08 -4.63
C ALA A 104 -8.85 14.53 -4.55
N ALA A 105 -7.71 14.79 -3.91
CA ALA A 105 -7.07 16.11 -3.92
C ALA A 105 -6.57 16.50 -5.33
N GLY A 106 -6.25 15.53 -6.19
CA GLY A 106 -5.87 15.76 -7.59
C GLY A 106 -4.60 16.60 -7.78
N ASP A 107 -3.70 16.60 -6.79
CA ASP A 107 -2.49 17.42 -6.78
C ASP A 107 -1.23 16.55 -6.74
N LEU A 108 -0.60 16.39 -7.90
CA LEU A 108 0.59 15.56 -8.07
C LEU A 108 1.80 16.08 -7.29
N ALA A 109 1.90 17.39 -7.08
CA ALA A 109 2.99 17.96 -6.30
C ALA A 109 2.83 17.60 -4.82
N LEU A 110 1.61 17.71 -4.28
CA LEU A 110 1.33 17.27 -2.92
C LEU A 110 1.53 15.75 -2.77
N THR A 111 1.15 14.93 -3.75
CA THR A 111 1.43 13.48 -3.71
C THR A 111 2.92 13.17 -3.66
N ALA A 112 3.74 13.88 -4.44
CA ALA A 112 5.19 13.72 -4.38
C ALA A 112 5.76 14.16 -3.02
N GLU A 113 5.25 15.24 -2.43
CA GLU A 113 5.67 15.68 -1.10
C GLU A 113 5.23 14.73 0.01
N VAL A 114 4.04 14.12 -0.08
CA VAL A 114 3.60 13.06 0.86
C VAL A 114 4.52 11.85 0.76
N GLY A 115 4.81 11.39 -0.47
CA GLY A 115 5.75 10.31 -0.71
C GLY A 115 7.14 10.60 -0.10
N ALA A 116 7.63 11.84 -0.25
CA ALA A 116 8.90 12.27 0.33
C ALA A 116 8.87 12.36 1.85
N ALA A 117 7.79 12.86 2.45
CA ALA A 117 7.64 12.94 3.90
C ALA A 117 7.60 11.54 4.55
N LEU A 118 6.89 10.59 3.94
CA LEU A 118 6.91 9.19 4.38
C LEU A 118 8.31 8.59 4.22
N GLY A 119 8.93 8.72 3.05
CA GLY A 119 10.27 8.19 2.79
C GLY A 119 11.32 8.77 3.74
N ALA A 120 11.24 10.05 4.09
CA ALA A 120 12.20 10.70 4.98
C ALA A 120 12.07 10.18 6.42
N ARG A 121 10.84 9.94 6.89
CA ARG A 121 10.58 9.32 8.19
C ARG A 121 11.12 7.88 8.21
N LEU A 122 10.84 7.10 7.17
CA LEU A 122 11.35 5.73 7.03
C LEU A 122 12.88 5.68 7.01
N ALA A 123 13.53 6.58 6.25
CA ALA A 123 14.98 6.68 6.21
C ALA A 123 15.57 6.99 7.59
N ALA A 124 14.94 7.88 8.36
CA ALA A 124 15.36 8.19 9.73
C ALA A 124 15.23 6.99 10.68
N CYS A 125 14.25 6.11 10.43
CA CYS A 125 14.08 4.84 11.12
C CYS A 125 15.01 3.72 10.59
N GLY A 126 15.89 3.99 9.61
CA GLY A 126 16.79 3.00 9.02
C GLY A 126 16.12 1.98 8.08
N VAL A 127 14.89 2.22 7.66
CA VAL A 127 14.16 1.41 6.68
C VAL A 127 14.74 1.65 5.28
N THR A 128 14.90 0.58 4.48
CA THR A 128 15.51 0.67 3.14
C THR A 128 14.51 0.49 2.01
N VAL A 129 13.39 -0.19 2.26
CA VAL A 129 12.30 -0.40 1.29
C VAL A 129 10.96 -0.11 1.93
N ASN A 130 10.17 0.73 1.28
CA ASN A 130 8.75 0.83 1.57
C ASN A 130 7.96 -0.04 0.59
N LEU A 131 7.10 -0.90 1.12
CA LEU A 131 6.18 -1.74 0.36
C LEU A 131 4.98 -0.90 -0.14
N ALA A 132 5.28 0.23 -0.76
CA ALA A 132 4.34 1.22 -1.27
C ALA A 132 4.95 1.97 -2.48
N PRO A 133 4.15 2.55 -3.38
CA PRO A 133 2.70 2.75 -3.27
C PRO A 133 1.87 1.55 -3.76
N CYS A 134 0.60 1.51 -3.32
CA CYS A 134 -0.42 0.74 -4.01
C CYS A 134 -0.67 1.37 -5.40
N ALA A 135 -0.46 0.57 -6.44
CA ALA A 135 -0.67 0.87 -7.85
C ALA A 135 -1.90 0.14 -8.42
N ASP A 136 -2.73 -0.44 -7.54
CA ASP A 136 -4.02 -0.98 -7.90
C ASP A 136 -5.03 0.14 -8.21
N LEU A 137 -6.20 -0.24 -8.73
CA LEU A 137 -7.33 0.66 -9.01
C LEU A 137 -8.56 0.17 -8.27
N THR A 138 -9.32 1.08 -7.67
CA THR A 138 -10.60 0.74 -7.03
C THR A 138 -11.69 0.76 -8.10
N LEU A 139 -11.89 -0.38 -8.79
CA LEU A 139 -12.79 -0.48 -9.94
C LEU A 139 -14.21 -0.89 -9.58
N SER A 140 -14.39 -1.44 -8.38
CA SER A 140 -15.69 -1.76 -7.80
C SER A 140 -15.84 -1.07 -6.45
N GLN A 141 -17.02 -0.55 -6.16
CA GLN A 141 -17.35 -0.07 -4.81
C GLN A 141 -17.31 -1.23 -3.81
N ASP A 142 -17.65 -2.46 -4.21
CA ASP A 142 -17.67 -3.62 -3.32
C ASP A 142 -16.28 -4.23 -3.06
N ASP A 143 -15.20 -3.65 -3.61
CA ASP A 143 -13.83 -4.13 -3.42
C ASP A 143 -13.45 -4.13 -1.92
N PRO A 144 -13.21 -5.30 -1.31
CA PRO A 144 -12.93 -5.38 0.11
C PRO A 144 -11.46 -5.19 0.48
N ILE A 145 -10.55 -5.13 -0.49
CA ILE A 145 -9.11 -5.26 -0.28
C ILE A 145 -8.38 -3.96 -0.60
N ILE A 146 -8.69 -3.33 -1.73
CA ILE A 146 -7.97 -2.12 -2.18
C ILE A 146 -8.68 -0.88 -1.66
N GLY A 147 -9.92 -0.63 -2.06
CA GLY A 147 -10.74 0.46 -1.52
C GLY A 147 -10.00 1.81 -1.49
N VAL A 148 -9.76 2.36 -0.28
CA VAL A 148 -9.06 3.65 -0.11
C VAL A 148 -7.54 3.62 -0.35
N ARG A 149 -6.97 2.42 -0.59
CA ARG A 149 -5.54 2.20 -0.85
C ARG A 149 -5.15 2.51 -2.29
N ALA A 150 -6.09 2.54 -3.23
CA ALA A 150 -5.80 3.04 -4.57
C ALA A 150 -5.89 4.57 -4.62
N PHE A 151 -5.13 5.18 -5.54
CA PHE A 151 -5.29 6.61 -5.86
C PHE A 151 -6.59 6.95 -6.60
N GLY A 152 -7.40 5.96 -6.97
CA GLY A 152 -8.69 6.16 -7.61
C GLY A 152 -9.05 5.01 -8.54
N SER A 153 -10.10 5.23 -9.33
CA SER A 153 -10.64 4.27 -10.30
C SER A 153 -10.20 4.56 -11.74
N ASP A 154 -9.87 5.81 -12.07
CA ASP A 154 -9.37 6.18 -13.40
C ASP A 154 -7.90 5.73 -13.57
N PRO A 155 -7.59 4.86 -14.55
CA PRO A 155 -6.25 4.30 -14.71
C PRO A 155 -5.16 5.36 -14.92
N TYR A 156 -5.46 6.45 -15.63
CA TYR A 156 -4.46 7.45 -16.01
C TYR A 156 -4.21 8.47 -14.89
N ALA A 157 -5.26 8.91 -14.20
CA ALA A 157 -5.15 9.76 -13.03
C ALA A 157 -4.40 9.02 -11.90
N ALA A 158 -4.78 7.77 -11.60
CA ALA A 158 -4.09 6.96 -10.61
C ALA A 158 -2.62 6.73 -11.00
N ALA A 159 -2.33 6.44 -12.27
CA ALA A 159 -0.96 6.30 -12.76
C ALA A 159 -0.11 7.57 -12.56
N ALA A 160 -0.68 8.75 -12.77
CA ALA A 160 0.02 10.01 -12.53
C ALA A 160 0.40 10.18 -11.05
N HIS A 161 -0.51 9.84 -10.13
CA HIS A 161 -0.25 9.85 -8.69
C HIS A 161 0.77 8.79 -8.25
N VAL A 162 0.67 7.55 -8.76
CA VAL A 162 1.66 6.48 -8.51
C VAL A 162 3.06 6.94 -8.91
N GLY A 163 3.21 7.49 -10.12
CA GLY A 163 4.51 8.01 -10.57
C GLY A 163 5.01 9.18 -9.72
N ALA A 164 4.12 10.08 -9.26
CA ALA A 164 4.49 11.19 -8.38
C ALA A 164 4.95 10.70 -7.00
N PHE A 165 4.24 9.75 -6.41
CA PHE A 165 4.61 9.13 -5.14
C PHE A 165 5.98 8.45 -5.24
N VAL A 166 6.21 7.60 -6.26
CA VAL A 166 7.49 6.90 -6.46
C VAL A 166 8.65 7.90 -6.54
N ARG A 167 8.52 8.98 -7.33
CA ARG A 167 9.57 10.00 -7.45
C ARG A 167 9.85 10.71 -6.12
N GLY A 168 8.78 11.10 -5.41
CA GLY A 168 8.88 11.76 -4.11
C GLY A 168 9.48 10.86 -3.02
N HIS A 169 9.10 9.59 -3.01
CA HIS A 169 9.55 8.62 -2.02
C HIS A 169 11.02 8.22 -2.21
N GLN A 170 11.43 7.93 -3.45
CA GLN A 170 12.78 7.46 -3.70
C GLN A 170 13.85 8.54 -3.63
N ARG A 171 13.51 9.82 -3.89
CA ARG A 171 14.49 10.93 -3.82
C ARG A 171 15.09 11.12 -2.42
N VAL A 172 14.43 10.61 -1.37
CA VAL A 172 14.89 10.69 0.03
C VAL A 172 15.60 9.43 0.53
N GLY A 173 15.91 8.49 -0.36
CA GLY A 173 16.84 7.38 -0.04
C GLY A 173 16.19 6.04 0.31
N VAL A 174 14.86 5.92 0.21
CA VAL A 174 14.13 4.66 0.46
C VAL A 174 13.57 4.11 -0.85
N ALA A 175 13.79 2.84 -1.15
CA ALA A 175 13.24 2.20 -2.34
C ALA A 175 11.70 2.11 -2.25
N ALA A 176 11.00 2.47 -3.33
CA ALA A 176 9.57 2.24 -3.44
C ALA A 176 9.29 0.87 -4.08
N CYS A 177 8.13 0.31 -3.76
CA CYS A 177 7.66 -0.97 -4.27
C CYS A 177 6.20 -0.84 -4.73
N ALA A 178 5.97 -0.85 -6.05
CA ALA A 178 4.61 -0.77 -6.60
C ALA A 178 3.89 -2.11 -6.44
N LYS A 179 2.65 -2.09 -5.94
CA LYS A 179 1.88 -3.31 -5.61
C LYS A 179 0.38 -3.19 -5.93
N HIS A 180 -0.36 -4.27 -6.18
CA HIS A 180 0.06 -5.67 -6.24
C HIS A 180 -0.06 -6.13 -7.69
N PHE A 181 1.06 -6.29 -8.38
CA PHE A 181 1.08 -6.61 -9.81
C PHE A 181 0.28 -7.89 -10.10
N PRO A 182 -0.60 -7.89 -11.12
CA PRO A 182 -0.82 -6.87 -12.16
C PRO A 182 -1.91 -5.82 -11.83
N GLY A 183 -2.50 -5.86 -10.64
CA GLY A 183 -3.65 -5.05 -10.24
C GLY A 183 -4.71 -5.91 -9.56
N HIS A 184 -4.92 -5.72 -8.26
CA HIS A 184 -5.83 -6.53 -7.45
C HIS A 184 -7.28 -5.99 -7.45
N GLY A 185 -7.51 -4.72 -7.75
CA GLY A 185 -8.78 -4.06 -7.42
C GLY A 185 -9.99 -4.33 -8.35
N ALA A 186 -9.88 -5.30 -9.25
CA ALA A 186 -11.02 -5.93 -9.93
C ALA A 186 -11.35 -7.33 -9.37
N SER A 187 -10.64 -7.79 -8.36
CA SER A 187 -10.96 -9.03 -7.64
C SER A 187 -12.24 -8.86 -6.82
N THR A 188 -13.23 -9.73 -7.06
CA THR A 188 -14.48 -9.77 -6.29
C THR A 188 -14.42 -10.69 -5.06
N SER A 189 -13.27 -11.33 -4.82
CA SER A 189 -13.09 -12.31 -3.74
C SER A 189 -11.92 -11.92 -2.84
N ASP A 190 -12.05 -12.21 -1.55
CA ASP A 190 -10.97 -12.07 -0.58
C ASP A 190 -9.89 -13.14 -0.81
N SER A 191 -8.66 -12.70 -1.11
CA SER A 191 -7.49 -13.55 -1.33
C SER A 191 -7.08 -14.35 -0.08
N HIS A 192 -7.59 -13.98 1.09
CA HIS A 192 -7.37 -14.72 2.32
C HIS A 192 -8.23 -16.00 2.44
N VAL A 193 -9.29 -16.15 1.62
CA VAL A 193 -10.26 -17.26 1.70
C VAL A 193 -10.21 -18.19 0.49
N ALA A 194 -9.93 -17.66 -0.70
CA ALA A 194 -9.74 -18.44 -1.93
C ALA A 194 -8.82 -17.68 -2.90
N LEU A 195 -8.15 -18.40 -3.81
CA LEU A 195 -7.34 -17.79 -4.86
C LEU A 195 -8.23 -16.89 -5.75
N PRO A 196 -8.05 -15.56 -5.72
CA PRO A 196 -8.85 -14.68 -6.54
C PRO A 196 -8.51 -14.84 -8.01
N VAL A 197 -9.53 -14.93 -8.84
CA VAL A 197 -9.39 -14.95 -10.30
C VAL A 197 -9.81 -13.58 -10.80
N LEU A 198 -8.91 -12.94 -11.55
CA LEU A 198 -9.19 -11.66 -12.19
C LEU A 198 -9.94 -11.93 -13.51
N PRO A 199 -11.22 -11.54 -13.65
CA PRO A 199 -12.03 -11.85 -14.82
C PRO A 199 -11.73 -10.86 -15.96
N ARG A 200 -10.47 -10.79 -16.39
CA ARG A 200 -9.97 -9.86 -17.39
C ARG A 200 -9.26 -10.57 -18.52
N THR A 201 -9.38 -10.02 -19.73
CA THR A 201 -8.49 -10.38 -20.84
C THR A 201 -7.12 -9.69 -20.67
N PRO A 202 -6.05 -10.22 -21.27
CA PRO A 202 -4.76 -9.53 -21.32
C PRO A 202 -4.83 -8.12 -21.92
N GLU A 203 -5.71 -7.89 -22.88
CA GLU A 203 -5.91 -6.57 -23.52
C GLU A 203 -6.56 -5.57 -22.55
N GLU A 204 -7.57 -6.00 -21.79
CA GLU A 204 -8.22 -5.18 -20.77
C GLU A 204 -7.22 -4.79 -19.68
N LEU A 205 -6.42 -5.77 -19.21
CA LEU A 205 -5.33 -5.53 -18.25
C LEU A 205 -4.36 -4.45 -18.73
N ARG A 206 -3.93 -4.50 -20.00
CA ARG A 206 -3.04 -3.48 -20.58
C ARG A 206 -3.64 -2.10 -20.65
N ALA A 207 -4.97 -2.01 -20.83
CA ALA A 207 -5.69 -0.76 -20.97
C ALA A 207 -6.11 -0.15 -19.62
N CYS A 208 -6.10 -0.93 -18.54
CA CYS A 208 -6.61 -0.53 -17.23
C CYS A 208 -5.60 -0.82 -16.11
N GLU A 209 -5.52 -2.05 -15.61
CA GLU A 209 -4.76 -2.38 -14.39
C GLU A 209 -3.24 -2.23 -14.54
N LEU A 210 -2.67 -2.43 -15.73
CA LEU A 210 -1.23 -2.26 -15.99
C LEU A 210 -0.80 -0.80 -16.18
N VAL A 211 -1.75 0.14 -16.34
CA VAL A 211 -1.44 1.55 -16.61
C VAL A 211 -0.67 2.20 -15.44
N PRO A 212 -1.06 2.02 -14.16
CA PRO A 212 -0.28 2.54 -13.04
C PRO A 212 1.09 1.88 -12.87
N PHE A 213 1.23 0.57 -13.15
CA PHE A 213 2.53 -0.10 -13.12
C PHE A 213 3.49 0.46 -14.18
N ARG A 214 3.01 0.72 -15.40
CA ARG A 214 3.81 1.41 -16.44
C ARG A 214 4.32 2.76 -15.95
N ALA A 215 3.49 3.52 -15.24
CA ALA A 215 3.91 4.81 -14.66
C ALA A 215 4.91 4.66 -13.51
N ALA A 216 4.77 3.63 -12.66
CA ALA A 216 5.75 3.30 -11.62
C ALA A 216 7.13 2.96 -12.22
N LEU A 217 7.16 2.13 -13.26
CA LEU A 217 8.37 1.77 -14.00
C LEU A 217 9.00 3.00 -14.67
N ALA A 218 8.19 3.83 -15.34
CA ALA A 218 8.67 5.07 -15.94
C ALA A 218 9.21 6.08 -14.89
N ALA A 219 8.71 6.02 -13.66
CA ALA A 219 9.21 6.78 -12.51
C ALA A 219 10.48 6.17 -11.88
N GLY A 220 10.94 5.01 -12.37
CA GLY A 220 12.15 4.33 -11.87
C GLY A 220 11.93 3.57 -10.57
N VAL A 221 10.74 3.00 -10.34
CA VAL A 221 10.47 2.18 -9.16
C VAL A 221 11.49 1.06 -9.03
N ARG A 222 12.04 0.87 -7.82
CA ARG A 222 13.11 -0.12 -7.55
C ARG A 222 12.58 -1.54 -7.37
N ALA A 223 11.34 -1.68 -6.90
CA ALA A 223 10.70 -2.95 -6.66
C ALA A 223 9.26 -2.99 -7.18
N VAL A 224 8.79 -4.19 -7.51
CA VAL A 224 7.38 -4.48 -7.79
C VAL A 224 6.98 -5.69 -6.96
N MET A 225 5.87 -5.57 -6.22
CA MET A 225 5.31 -6.69 -5.47
C MET A 225 4.23 -7.38 -6.30
N THR A 226 4.28 -8.71 -6.37
CA THR A 226 3.28 -9.53 -7.07
C THR A 226 2.10 -9.85 -6.17
N GLY A 227 0.87 -9.73 -6.67
CA GLY A 227 -0.31 -10.23 -5.98
C GLY A 227 -0.49 -11.75 -6.11
N HIS A 228 -1.30 -12.31 -5.21
CA HIS A 228 -1.70 -13.72 -5.23
C HIS A 228 -3.05 -13.89 -5.94
N LEU A 229 -3.11 -13.56 -7.23
CA LEU A 229 -4.32 -13.71 -8.06
C LEU A 229 -4.00 -14.41 -9.38
N VAL A 230 -4.99 -15.09 -9.96
CA VAL A 230 -4.90 -15.76 -11.26
C VAL A 230 -5.42 -14.83 -12.35
N VAL A 231 -4.66 -14.74 -13.44
CA VAL A 231 -5.09 -14.13 -14.69
C VAL A 231 -5.27 -15.25 -15.70
N PRO A 232 -6.51 -15.64 -16.07
CA PRO A 232 -6.75 -16.79 -16.93
C PRO A 232 -5.99 -16.74 -18.27
N GLY A 233 -5.81 -15.54 -18.82
CA GLY A 233 -5.04 -15.33 -20.05
C GLY A 233 -3.55 -15.61 -19.95
N TRP A 234 -3.01 -15.81 -18.73
CA TRP A 234 -1.60 -16.15 -18.46
C TRP A 234 -1.44 -17.56 -17.89
N GLY A 235 -2.52 -18.34 -17.78
CA GLY A 235 -2.54 -19.69 -17.22
C GLY A 235 -3.21 -19.77 -15.84
N ASP A 236 -3.15 -20.96 -15.25
CA ASP A 236 -3.88 -21.30 -14.02
C ASP A 236 -3.12 -20.94 -12.73
N ASP A 237 -1.82 -20.64 -12.85
CA ASP A 237 -0.99 -20.28 -11.71
C ASP A 237 -1.21 -18.82 -11.29
N PRO A 238 -1.22 -18.52 -9.98
CA PRO A 238 -1.26 -17.16 -9.51
C PRO A 238 -0.03 -16.39 -9.95
N VAL A 239 -0.17 -15.08 -10.14
CA VAL A 239 0.86 -14.18 -10.68
C VAL A 239 2.21 -14.34 -9.97
N THR A 240 2.20 -14.51 -8.65
CA THR A 240 3.41 -14.74 -7.84
C THR A 240 4.21 -16.00 -8.23
N LEU A 241 3.54 -17.02 -8.78
CA LEU A 241 4.14 -18.29 -9.21
C LEU A 241 4.16 -18.44 -10.73
N ASN A 242 3.74 -17.43 -11.48
CA ASN A 242 3.51 -17.53 -12.92
C ASN A 242 4.64 -16.85 -13.73
N SER A 243 5.43 -17.66 -14.43
CA SER A 243 6.55 -17.17 -15.25
C SER A 243 6.11 -16.29 -16.43
N VAL A 244 4.92 -16.49 -17.00
CA VAL A 244 4.41 -15.63 -18.08
C VAL A 244 4.18 -14.23 -17.51
N ALA A 245 3.51 -14.13 -16.37
CA ALA A 245 3.22 -12.85 -15.73
C ALA A 245 4.51 -12.08 -15.37
N ILE A 246 5.50 -12.75 -14.77
CA ILE A 246 6.73 -12.09 -14.30
C ILE A 246 7.73 -11.89 -15.45
N ASN A 247 8.09 -12.93 -16.19
CA ASN A 247 9.18 -12.84 -17.16
C ASN A 247 8.73 -12.30 -18.51
N GLU A 248 7.57 -12.72 -19.03
CA GLU A 248 7.11 -12.28 -20.35
C GLU A 248 6.43 -10.91 -20.28
N ILE A 249 5.54 -10.70 -19.30
CA ILE A 249 4.80 -9.44 -19.18
C ILE A 249 5.59 -8.38 -18.41
N LEU A 250 5.91 -8.60 -17.13
CA LEU A 250 6.55 -7.56 -16.30
C LEU A 250 7.98 -7.23 -16.76
N ARG A 251 8.83 -8.25 -16.96
CA ARG A 251 10.23 -8.03 -17.40
C ARG A 251 10.36 -7.86 -18.91
N GLY A 252 9.60 -8.62 -19.70
CA GLY A 252 9.63 -8.59 -21.16
C GLY A 252 8.89 -7.39 -21.74
N GLU A 253 7.56 -7.40 -21.71
CA GLU A 253 6.71 -6.36 -22.31
C GLU A 253 6.90 -4.99 -21.63
N LEU A 254 6.85 -4.94 -20.29
CA LEU A 254 6.94 -3.68 -19.55
C LEU A 254 8.39 -3.23 -19.29
N GLY A 255 9.38 -4.10 -19.47
CA GLY A 255 10.80 -3.77 -19.35
C GLY A 255 11.31 -3.58 -17.92
N PHE A 256 10.65 -4.17 -16.91
CA PHE A 256 11.09 -4.04 -15.52
C PHE A 256 12.40 -4.78 -15.24
N THR A 257 13.38 -4.07 -14.70
CA THR A 257 14.72 -4.62 -14.40
C THR A 257 15.05 -4.67 -12.90
N GLY A 258 14.19 -4.08 -12.06
CA GLY A 258 14.34 -4.06 -10.61
C GLY A 258 14.00 -5.40 -9.94
N ALA A 259 13.87 -5.35 -8.62
CA ALA A 259 13.55 -6.51 -7.80
C ALA A 259 12.06 -6.85 -7.83
N VAL A 260 11.71 -8.10 -8.09
CA VAL A 260 10.35 -8.61 -7.93
C VAL A 260 10.23 -9.20 -6.53
N ILE A 261 9.32 -8.66 -5.72
CA ILE A 261 9.07 -9.10 -4.35
C ILE A 261 7.74 -9.88 -4.33
N THR A 262 7.66 -11.00 -3.64
CA THR A 262 6.35 -11.65 -3.44
C THR A 262 5.53 -10.87 -2.41
N ASP A 263 4.21 -10.92 -2.52
CA ASP A 263 3.37 -10.73 -1.33
C ASP A 263 3.62 -11.89 -0.32
N ALA A 264 3.03 -11.83 0.86
CA ALA A 264 3.26 -12.79 1.94
C ALA A 264 2.92 -14.23 1.52
N LEU A 265 3.94 -15.07 1.30
CA LEU A 265 3.76 -16.39 0.67
C LEU A 265 2.91 -17.37 1.50
N GLU A 266 2.83 -17.16 2.81
CA GLU A 266 1.99 -17.94 3.73
C GLU A 266 0.49 -17.67 3.58
N MET A 267 0.07 -16.65 2.83
CA MET A 267 -1.34 -16.36 2.61
C MET A 267 -2.06 -17.55 1.97
N GLY A 268 -3.30 -17.80 2.40
CA GLY A 268 -4.09 -18.99 2.02
C GLY A 268 -4.24 -19.21 0.51
N ALA A 269 -4.24 -18.13 -0.28
CA ALA A 269 -4.21 -18.18 -1.74
C ALA A 269 -3.01 -18.98 -2.31
N VAL A 270 -1.84 -18.90 -1.68
CA VAL A 270 -0.61 -19.56 -2.14
C VAL A 270 -0.30 -20.78 -1.28
N ALA A 271 -0.08 -20.60 0.02
CA ALA A 271 0.26 -21.70 0.92
C ALA A 271 -0.93 -22.65 1.19
N GLY A 272 -2.18 -22.17 1.18
CA GLY A 272 -3.37 -22.98 1.38
C GLY A 272 -3.70 -23.95 0.22
N THR A 273 -3.19 -23.68 -0.98
CA THR A 273 -3.22 -24.66 -2.09
C THR A 273 -2.27 -25.85 -1.83
N PHE A 274 -1.29 -25.69 -0.94
CA PHE A 274 -0.29 -26.70 -0.59
C PHE A 274 -0.32 -27.16 0.89
N GLY A 275 -1.18 -26.56 1.73
CA GLY A 275 -1.74 -27.14 2.96
C GLY A 275 -0.91 -27.07 4.24
N ASP A 276 0.38 -26.76 4.20
CA ASP A 276 1.26 -26.74 5.38
C ASP A 276 2.62 -26.04 5.10
N THR A 277 3.59 -26.18 6.00
CA THR A 277 4.94 -25.66 5.79
C THR A 277 5.63 -26.28 4.56
N ASP A 278 5.36 -27.54 4.19
CA ASP A 278 5.91 -28.10 2.94
C ASP A 278 5.40 -27.30 1.75
N GLY A 279 4.12 -26.92 1.81
CA GLY A 279 3.52 -26.02 0.85
C GLY A 279 4.18 -24.65 0.72
N LEU A 280 4.51 -24.02 1.85
CA LEU A 280 5.28 -22.77 1.86
C LEU A 280 6.67 -22.96 1.23
N THR A 281 7.37 -24.05 1.55
CA THR A 281 8.70 -24.30 0.98
C THR A 281 8.66 -24.55 -0.54
N GLU A 282 7.62 -25.22 -1.04
CA GLU A 282 7.44 -25.43 -2.47
C GLU A 282 7.06 -24.12 -3.19
N ALA A 283 6.18 -23.31 -2.58
CA ALA A 283 5.83 -21.99 -3.10
C ALA A 283 7.06 -21.09 -3.23
N ALA A 284 7.99 -21.13 -2.27
CA ALA A 284 9.25 -20.39 -2.33
C ALA A 284 10.10 -20.77 -3.57
N VAL A 285 10.27 -22.08 -3.83
CA VAL A 285 10.99 -22.56 -5.02
C VAL A 285 10.28 -22.14 -6.30
N ARG A 286 8.96 -22.31 -6.36
CA ARG A 286 8.16 -21.94 -7.54
C ARG A 286 8.19 -20.44 -7.82
N ALA A 287 8.12 -19.59 -6.81
CA ALA A 287 8.22 -18.14 -6.96
C ALA A 287 9.59 -17.72 -7.53
N LEU A 288 10.69 -18.28 -7.00
CA LEU A 288 12.04 -18.03 -7.51
C LEU A 288 12.18 -18.44 -8.99
N ARG A 289 11.66 -19.63 -9.34
CA ARG A 289 11.63 -20.12 -10.73
C ARG A 289 10.79 -19.24 -11.65
N ALA A 290 9.66 -18.73 -11.14
CA ALA A 290 8.78 -17.83 -11.89
C ALA A 290 9.43 -16.46 -12.14
N GLY A 291 10.40 -16.05 -11.34
CA GLY A 291 11.16 -14.80 -11.53
C GLY A 291 11.08 -13.82 -10.37
N ALA A 292 10.52 -14.22 -9.21
CA ALA A 292 10.60 -13.46 -7.97
C ALA A 292 12.02 -13.45 -7.41
N ASP A 293 12.48 -12.31 -6.89
CA ASP A 293 13.84 -12.11 -6.37
C ASP A 293 13.89 -12.12 -4.84
N ALA A 294 12.87 -11.56 -4.18
CA ALA A 294 12.74 -11.52 -2.73
C ALA A 294 11.43 -12.15 -2.28
N LEU A 295 11.49 -12.98 -1.24
CA LEU A 295 10.35 -13.73 -0.71
C LEU A 295 9.94 -13.15 0.64
N CYS A 296 8.75 -12.56 0.71
CA CYS A 296 8.15 -12.17 2.00
C CYS A 296 7.64 -13.43 2.70
N ILE A 297 8.14 -13.70 3.91
CA ILE A 297 7.86 -14.93 4.65
C ILE A 297 7.33 -14.65 6.06
N GLY A 298 6.27 -15.37 6.41
CA GLY A 298 5.87 -15.71 7.77
C GLY A 298 5.75 -14.50 8.69
N GLY A 299 4.78 -13.63 8.42
CA GLY A 299 4.40 -12.51 9.27
C GLY A 299 4.50 -12.84 10.76
N GLU A 300 3.49 -13.47 11.35
CA GLU A 300 3.47 -13.76 12.80
C GLU A 300 4.21 -15.04 13.21
N GLU A 301 4.60 -15.89 12.25
CA GLU A 301 5.06 -17.27 12.50
C GLU A 301 6.41 -17.65 11.84
N ALA A 302 7.18 -16.72 11.26
CA ALA A 302 8.54 -17.00 10.78
C ALA A 302 9.50 -17.25 11.95
N GLY A 303 9.45 -18.45 12.51
CA GLY A 303 10.49 -18.96 13.41
C GLY A 303 11.72 -19.46 12.64
N PRO A 304 12.87 -19.61 13.32
CA PRO A 304 14.10 -20.09 12.68
C PRO A 304 13.93 -21.45 11.99
N GLU A 305 13.10 -22.34 12.53
CA GLU A 305 12.84 -23.67 11.97
C GLU A 305 12.15 -23.62 10.59
N VAL A 306 11.24 -22.66 10.39
CA VAL A 306 10.55 -22.46 9.11
C VAL A 306 11.55 -22.00 8.05
N LEU A 307 12.44 -21.07 8.41
CA LEU A 307 13.47 -20.58 7.49
C LEU A 307 14.49 -21.68 7.14
N ASP A 308 14.89 -22.50 8.10
CA ASP A 308 15.77 -23.65 7.84
C ASP A 308 15.18 -24.60 6.80
N ARG A 309 13.87 -24.85 6.88
CA ARG A 309 13.16 -25.68 5.90
C ARG A 309 13.11 -25.04 4.52
N ILE A 310 12.81 -23.74 4.43
CA ILE A 310 12.79 -23.01 3.16
C ILE A 310 14.18 -23.03 2.52
N VAL A 311 15.22 -22.69 3.27
CA VAL A 311 16.61 -22.70 2.79
C VAL A 311 17.01 -24.10 2.34
N GLY A 312 16.70 -25.14 3.13
CA GLY A 312 16.97 -26.53 2.77
C GLY A 312 16.25 -26.95 1.49
N ARG A 313 14.98 -26.56 1.32
CA ARG A 313 14.20 -26.87 0.11
C ARG A 313 14.73 -26.16 -1.12
N ILE A 314 15.12 -24.89 -1.02
CA ILE A 314 15.74 -24.12 -2.11
C ILE A 314 17.08 -24.75 -2.51
N ALA A 315 17.93 -25.10 -1.54
CA ALA A 315 19.21 -25.76 -1.82
C ALA A 315 19.03 -27.12 -2.51
N ALA A 316 18.06 -27.92 -2.04
CA ALA A 316 17.70 -29.17 -2.70
C ALA A 316 17.21 -28.97 -4.15
N ALA A 317 16.40 -27.92 -4.40
CA ALA A 317 15.92 -27.58 -5.74
C ALA A 317 17.06 -27.21 -6.69
N VAL A 318 18.12 -26.55 -6.18
CA VAL A 318 19.31 -26.27 -6.98
C VAL A 318 20.09 -27.55 -7.25
N ALA A 319 20.28 -28.39 -6.23
CA ALA A 319 21.02 -29.64 -6.34
C ALA A 319 20.37 -30.66 -7.31
N ASP A 320 19.03 -30.69 -7.39
CA ASP A 320 18.28 -31.57 -8.29
C ASP A 320 17.96 -30.94 -9.66
N GLY A 321 18.32 -29.67 -9.87
CA GLY A 321 18.12 -28.93 -11.12
C GLY A 321 16.72 -28.35 -11.31
N THR A 322 15.83 -28.45 -10.32
CA THR A 322 14.50 -27.82 -10.33
C THR A 322 14.61 -26.29 -10.35
N LEU A 323 15.57 -25.71 -9.63
CA LEU A 323 15.89 -24.27 -9.64
C LEU A 323 17.30 -24.06 -10.20
N ASP A 324 17.42 -23.18 -11.18
CA ASP A 324 18.72 -22.81 -11.73
C ASP A 324 19.55 -21.99 -10.71
N GLU A 325 20.82 -22.35 -10.53
CA GLU A 325 21.71 -21.67 -9.56
C GLU A 325 21.95 -20.21 -9.94
N GLN A 326 22.09 -19.90 -11.24
CA GLN A 326 22.28 -18.53 -11.71
C GLN A 326 21.02 -17.71 -11.46
N ARG A 327 19.82 -18.28 -11.64
CA ARG A 327 18.56 -17.62 -11.27
C ARG A 327 18.53 -17.23 -9.80
N LEU A 328 18.97 -18.11 -8.90
CA LEU A 328 19.06 -17.83 -7.46
C LEU A 328 20.10 -16.74 -7.15
N ALA A 329 21.26 -16.77 -7.81
CA ALA A 329 22.30 -15.75 -7.67
C ALA A 329 21.80 -14.35 -8.10
N GLU A 330 21.07 -14.29 -9.22
CA GLU A 330 20.44 -13.04 -9.69
C GLU A 330 19.40 -12.51 -8.72
N ALA A 331 18.55 -13.39 -8.17
CA ALA A 331 17.58 -13.03 -7.14
C ALA A 331 18.27 -12.44 -5.90
N ALA A 332 19.29 -13.13 -5.38
CA ALA A 332 20.07 -12.67 -4.23
C ALA A 332 20.78 -11.33 -4.48
N ALA A 333 21.23 -11.05 -5.70
CA ALA A 333 21.84 -9.77 -6.06
C ALA A 333 20.80 -8.63 -6.11
N ARG A 334 19.64 -8.86 -6.75
CA ARG A 334 18.57 -7.85 -6.82
C ARG A 334 17.98 -7.54 -5.44
N THR A 335 17.84 -8.56 -4.58
CA THR A 335 17.38 -8.38 -3.19
C THR A 335 18.36 -7.56 -2.37
N ARG A 336 19.66 -7.89 -2.39
CA ARG A 336 20.69 -7.10 -1.68
C ARG A 336 20.75 -5.64 -2.14
N ALA A 337 20.53 -5.38 -3.43
CA ALA A 337 20.50 -4.00 -3.94
C ALA A 337 19.43 -3.12 -3.28
N LEU A 338 18.37 -3.71 -2.72
CA LEU A 338 17.32 -3.01 -1.97
C LEU A 338 17.75 -2.56 -0.57
N GLY A 339 18.86 -3.09 -0.03
CA GLY A 339 19.43 -2.65 1.25
C GLY A 339 20.24 -1.35 1.13
N THR A 340 20.49 -0.90 -0.10
CA THR A 340 21.23 0.32 -0.39
C THR A 340 20.31 1.40 -0.95
N ALA A 341 20.60 2.66 -0.60
CA ALA A 341 19.81 3.80 -1.04
C ALA A 341 19.73 3.87 -2.58
N PRO A 342 18.59 4.29 -3.17
CA PRO A 342 18.50 4.57 -4.59
C PRO A 342 19.54 5.59 -5.04
N GLU A 343 20.27 5.26 -6.11
CA GLU A 343 21.18 6.23 -6.75
C GLU A 343 20.36 7.41 -7.29
N HIS A 344 20.81 8.64 -7.01
CA HIS A 344 20.26 9.86 -7.64
C HIS A 344 20.78 9.99 -9.08
N GLY A 345 20.46 9.03 -9.93
CA GLY A 345 20.88 8.98 -11.34
C GLY A 345 19.67 8.93 -12.25
N GLY A 346 19.47 9.98 -13.07
CA GLY A 346 18.38 10.03 -14.04
C GLY A 346 18.41 8.82 -14.99
N HIS A 347 17.37 8.00 -14.94
CA HIS A 347 17.15 7.02 -15.99
C HIS A 347 16.97 7.77 -17.32
N PRO A 348 17.64 7.35 -18.41
CA PRO A 348 17.40 7.93 -19.71
C PRO A 348 15.93 7.70 -20.06
N ALA A 349 15.20 8.78 -20.37
CA ALA A 349 13.85 8.68 -20.86
C ALA A 349 13.79 7.73 -22.07
N PRO A 350 12.73 6.90 -22.21
CA PRO A 350 12.58 6.03 -23.37
C PRO A 350 12.62 6.88 -24.65
N ARG A 351 13.36 6.38 -25.66
CA ARG A 351 13.54 7.12 -26.91
C ARG A 351 12.19 7.20 -27.63
N ARG A 352 11.89 8.37 -28.20
CA ARG A 352 10.68 8.67 -29.01
C ARG A 352 10.40 7.70 -30.19
N GLN A 353 11.27 6.73 -30.45
CA GLN A 353 11.13 5.77 -31.55
C GLN A 353 10.29 4.52 -31.18
N ASP A 354 9.97 4.31 -29.90
CA ASP A 354 9.18 3.15 -29.44
C ASP A 354 7.66 3.42 -29.35
N ILE A 355 7.21 4.60 -29.78
CA ILE A 355 5.78 4.93 -29.92
C ILE A 355 5.45 4.84 -31.41
N GLY A 356 5.08 3.63 -31.85
CA GLY A 356 4.69 3.37 -33.23
C GLY A 356 3.59 4.32 -33.68
N ARG A 357 3.84 5.08 -34.76
CA ARG A 357 2.81 5.78 -35.51
C ARG A 357 1.94 4.74 -36.21
N GLY A 358 0.78 4.44 -35.66
CA GLY A 358 -0.30 3.78 -36.39
C GLY A 358 -1.01 4.81 -37.27
N ASP A 359 -0.81 4.71 -38.57
CA ASP A 359 -1.63 5.33 -39.60
C ASP A 359 -2.83 4.42 -39.94
N GLY A 360 -3.96 5.03 -40.32
CA GLY A 360 -4.93 4.38 -41.23
C GLY A 360 -6.25 3.84 -40.66
N SER A 361 -7.21 4.76 -40.49
CA SER A 361 -8.66 4.65 -40.80
C SER A 361 -9.54 3.57 -40.15
N ALA A 362 -10.48 4.03 -39.31
CA ALA A 362 -11.91 3.74 -39.46
C ALA A 362 -12.76 4.85 -38.82
N ASP A 363 -13.57 5.48 -39.66
CA ASP A 363 -14.67 6.41 -39.38
C ASP A 363 -15.77 5.65 -38.57
N THR A 364 -16.32 6.13 -37.45
CA THR A 364 -17.54 6.96 -37.46
C THR A 364 -17.96 7.42 -36.04
N THR A 365 -18.12 8.74 -35.92
CA THR A 365 -19.18 9.55 -35.27
C THR A 365 -19.55 9.49 -33.77
N THR A 366 -19.79 10.70 -33.25
CA THR A 366 -20.45 11.19 -32.01
C THR A 366 -19.59 11.25 -30.74
N GLY A 367 -19.39 12.38 -30.06
CA GLY A 367 -19.80 13.77 -30.29
C GLY A 367 -19.35 14.63 -29.08
N LEU A 368 -18.82 15.83 -29.38
CA LEU A 368 -18.63 17.01 -28.53
C LEU A 368 -17.91 16.85 -27.18
N TRP A 369 -16.65 17.26 -27.11
CA TRP A 369 -16.23 18.55 -26.50
C TRP A 369 -14.96 19.04 -27.21
N THR A 370 -15.08 20.10 -28.02
CA THR A 370 -13.93 20.90 -28.46
C THR A 370 -14.16 22.35 -28.07
N THR A 371 -13.21 22.90 -27.33
CA THR A 371 -12.60 24.24 -27.39
C THR A 371 -11.63 24.23 -26.19
N GLY A 372 -10.32 24.43 -26.30
CA GLY A 372 -9.54 25.02 -27.37
C GLY A 372 -8.69 26.15 -26.80
N GLU A 373 -7.78 25.85 -25.87
CA GLU A 373 -6.63 26.73 -25.61
C GLU A 373 -5.33 25.91 -25.62
N ARG A 374 -4.44 26.33 -26.52
CA ARG A 374 -3.12 25.77 -26.73
C ARG A 374 -2.24 26.17 -25.56
N LEU A 375 -1.76 25.20 -24.78
CA LEU A 375 -0.62 25.43 -23.89
C LEU A 375 0.68 25.28 -24.69
N SER A 376 1.22 26.43 -25.04
CA SER A 376 2.59 26.64 -25.51
C SER A 376 3.58 26.07 -24.50
N THR A 377 4.58 25.31 -24.94
CA THR A 377 5.73 24.91 -24.12
C THR A 377 6.71 26.07 -23.93
N PRO A 378 7.10 26.44 -22.70
CA PRO A 378 8.40 27.06 -22.47
C PRO A 378 9.40 25.97 -22.10
N ALA A 379 10.42 25.83 -22.93
CA ALA A 379 11.67 25.22 -22.53
C ALA A 379 12.34 26.19 -21.54
N ASP A 380 12.40 25.81 -20.27
CA ASP A 380 13.41 26.26 -19.32
C ASP A 380 13.52 25.21 -18.22
N HIS A 381 14.68 24.55 -18.16
CA HIS A 381 15.05 23.67 -17.06
C HIS A 381 15.29 24.52 -15.80
N PRO A 382 14.55 24.33 -14.69
CA PRO A 382 15.00 24.87 -13.43
C PRO A 382 16.28 24.13 -13.01
N SER A 383 17.28 24.90 -12.61
CA SER A 383 18.53 24.39 -12.03
C SER A 383 18.24 23.49 -10.82
N PRO A 384 19.09 22.50 -10.51
CA PRO A 384 18.88 21.60 -9.38
C PRO A 384 18.77 22.40 -8.07
N PRO A 385 17.82 22.06 -7.18
CA PRO A 385 17.76 22.69 -5.87
C PRO A 385 19.04 22.35 -5.08
N PRO A 386 19.49 23.26 -4.19
CA PRO A 386 20.58 22.96 -3.27
C PRO A 386 20.18 21.79 -2.34
N SER A 387 21.20 21.10 -1.82
CA SER A 387 21.14 19.97 -0.87
C SER A 387 19.85 19.86 -0.05
N SER A 388 19.25 18.65 -0.07
CA SER A 388 18.02 18.25 0.62
C SER A 388 17.75 19.04 1.91
N PRO A 389 16.58 19.68 2.07
CA PRO A 389 16.21 20.23 3.37
C PRO A 389 16.13 19.08 4.36
N ALA A 390 16.83 19.22 5.49
CA ALA A 390 16.62 18.34 6.64
C ALA A 390 15.13 18.36 7.00
N TYR A 391 14.43 17.24 6.85
CA TYR A 391 13.08 17.10 7.37
C TYR A 391 13.19 16.95 8.89
N PRO A 392 12.74 17.92 9.70
CA PRO A 392 12.82 17.79 11.15
C PRO A 392 11.92 16.63 11.59
N GLY A 393 12.54 15.62 12.21
CA GLY A 393 11.86 14.50 12.84
C GLY A 393 11.10 14.99 14.07
N GLY A 394 9.77 14.98 13.98
CA GLY A 394 8.88 15.25 15.10
C GLY A 394 7.44 15.32 14.61
N GLY A 395 6.60 14.39 15.05
CA GLY A 395 5.17 14.30 14.70
C GLY A 395 4.26 15.29 15.44
N GLY A 396 4.79 16.44 15.86
CA GLY A 396 4.01 17.45 16.55
C GLY A 396 3.00 18.16 15.63
N PRO A 397 1.99 18.84 16.22
CA PRO A 397 0.95 19.58 15.48
C PRO A 397 1.49 20.69 14.57
N ASP A 398 2.71 21.18 14.78
CA ASP A 398 3.34 22.20 13.92
C ASP A 398 4.35 21.63 12.91
N SER A 399 4.50 20.31 12.86
CA SER A 399 5.44 19.66 11.95
C SER A 399 5.09 19.93 10.49
N HIS A 400 6.09 19.93 9.62
CA HIS A 400 5.87 20.03 8.18
C HIS A 400 4.93 18.91 7.68
N ARG A 401 5.09 17.70 8.21
CA ARG A 401 4.27 16.53 7.88
C ARG A 401 2.80 16.75 8.24
N HIS A 402 2.52 17.25 9.44
CA HIS A 402 1.15 17.54 9.87
C HIS A 402 0.48 18.59 8.97
N ARG A 403 1.16 19.71 8.70
CA ARG A 403 0.64 20.76 7.80
C ARG A 403 0.39 20.26 6.38
N LEU A 404 1.29 19.42 5.86
CA LEU A 404 1.12 18.77 4.57
C LEU A 404 -0.12 17.86 4.58
N GLY A 405 -0.28 17.03 5.61
CA GLY A 405 -1.42 16.13 5.75
C GLY A 405 -2.76 16.88 5.77
N ILE A 406 -2.86 17.93 6.57
CA ILE A 406 -4.07 18.79 6.64
C ILE A 406 -4.34 19.48 5.29
N THR A 407 -3.31 19.95 4.60
CA THR A 407 -3.45 20.59 3.28
C THR A 407 -4.04 19.63 2.26
N VAL A 408 -3.53 18.39 2.22
CA VAL A 408 -4.05 17.33 1.33
C VAL A 408 -5.49 16.97 1.71
N ALA A 409 -5.77 16.74 2.99
CA ALA A 409 -7.10 16.38 3.47
C ALA A 409 -8.17 17.43 3.13
N ARG A 410 -7.88 18.71 3.37
CA ARG A 410 -8.79 19.82 3.02
C ARG A 410 -9.03 19.95 1.52
N LYS A 411 -8.05 19.57 0.68
CA LYS A 411 -8.21 19.56 -0.78
C LYS A 411 -8.98 18.31 -1.27
N ALA A 412 -8.87 17.21 -0.53
CA ALA A 412 -9.54 15.96 -0.83
C ALA A 412 -11.03 15.97 -0.47
N ILE A 413 -11.39 16.58 0.66
CA ILE A 413 -12.74 16.51 1.22
C ILE A 413 -13.79 17.03 0.23
N ARG A 414 -14.95 16.38 0.21
CA ARG A 414 -16.14 16.83 -0.53
C ARG A 414 -17.29 16.92 0.45
N ALA A 415 -17.95 18.06 0.51
CA ALA A 415 -19.08 18.28 1.39
C ALA A 415 -20.23 18.94 0.62
N THR A 416 -21.46 18.51 0.88
CA THR A 416 -22.64 19.29 0.50
C THR A 416 -22.81 20.45 1.49
N ALA A 417 -23.77 21.35 1.25
CA ALA A 417 -24.11 22.36 2.24
C ALA A 417 -24.61 21.67 3.53
N LEU A 418 -23.96 21.96 4.66
CA LEU A 418 -24.38 21.43 5.96
C LEU A 418 -25.54 22.25 6.53
N PRO A 419 -26.52 21.61 7.20
CA PRO A 419 -27.47 22.32 8.03
C PRO A 419 -26.78 22.90 9.28
N GLU A 420 -27.43 23.84 9.93
CA GLU A 420 -26.99 24.32 11.24
C GLU A 420 -27.12 23.21 12.28
N LEU A 421 -26.09 23.05 13.11
CA LEU A 421 -26.03 22.03 14.15
C LEU A 421 -25.95 22.71 15.53
N GLU A 422 -26.74 22.23 16.47
CA GLU A 422 -26.68 22.62 17.89
C GLU A 422 -26.43 21.35 18.70
N ASP A 423 -25.40 21.35 19.55
CA ASP A 423 -25.00 20.22 20.41
C ASP A 423 -25.00 18.86 19.68
N PRO A 424 -24.16 18.67 18.64
CA PRO A 424 -24.28 17.52 17.76
C PRO A 424 -24.04 16.19 18.50
N LEU A 425 -24.91 15.22 18.21
CA LEU A 425 -24.69 13.82 18.55
C LEU A 425 -23.88 13.15 17.44
N VAL A 426 -22.63 12.76 17.74
CA VAL A 426 -21.78 11.98 16.83
C VAL A 426 -21.97 10.49 17.09
N LEU A 427 -22.29 9.76 16.02
CA LEU A 427 -22.39 8.31 16.01
C LEU A 427 -21.23 7.73 15.20
N ASP A 428 -20.18 7.28 15.86
CA ASP A 428 -19.04 6.62 15.20
C ASP A 428 -19.33 5.12 15.06
N VAL A 429 -19.64 4.67 13.83
CA VAL A 429 -20.12 3.31 13.55
C VAL A 429 -18.99 2.28 13.41
N GLU A 430 -18.92 1.33 14.33
CA GLU A 430 -17.90 0.29 14.37
C GLU A 430 -17.90 -0.57 13.09
N VAL A 431 -16.74 -0.67 12.46
CA VAL A 431 -16.49 -1.56 11.32
C VAL A 431 -15.19 -2.31 11.58
N ASP A 432 -15.21 -3.62 11.38
CA ASP A 432 -14.01 -4.46 11.51
C ASP A 432 -12.91 -3.98 10.56
N PRO A 433 -11.65 -3.88 11.03
CA PRO A 433 -10.54 -3.51 10.17
C PRO A 433 -10.24 -4.61 9.14
N THR A 434 -9.74 -4.22 7.96
CA THR A 434 -9.18 -5.18 7.01
C THR A 434 -7.85 -5.73 7.53
N ILE A 435 -7.45 -6.92 7.07
CA ILE A 435 -6.16 -7.54 7.42
C ILE A 435 -4.98 -6.61 7.06
N ALA A 436 -5.08 -5.89 5.94
CA ALA A 436 -4.04 -4.96 5.50
C ALA A 436 -3.91 -3.73 6.42
N ALA A 437 -5.02 -3.18 6.90
CA ALA A 437 -5.02 -2.01 7.77
C ALA A 437 -4.65 -2.36 9.23
N GLY A 438 -5.21 -3.45 9.76
CA GLY A 438 -5.11 -3.79 11.19
C GLY A 438 -5.92 -2.82 12.08
N PRO A 439 -5.89 -3.00 13.41
CA PRO A 439 -6.62 -2.15 14.33
C PRO A 439 -5.95 -0.77 14.43
N VAL A 440 -6.61 0.26 13.92
CA VAL A 440 -6.15 1.66 13.96
C VAL A 440 -7.21 2.49 14.69
N PRO A 441 -6.85 3.37 15.65
CA PRO A 441 -7.81 4.29 16.25
C PRO A 441 -8.45 5.19 15.20
N TRP A 442 -9.77 5.33 15.23
CA TRP A 442 -10.53 6.14 14.28
C TRP A 442 -11.82 6.66 14.92
N GLY A 443 -12.48 7.61 14.26
CA GLY A 443 -13.72 8.23 14.70
C GLY A 443 -13.64 9.74 14.62
N LEU A 444 -14.75 10.39 14.28
CA LEU A 444 -14.79 11.85 14.21
C LEU A 444 -14.83 12.47 15.62
N GLY A 445 -15.39 11.74 16.59
CA GLY A 445 -15.67 12.24 17.94
C GLY A 445 -14.48 12.94 18.60
N PRO A 446 -13.30 12.30 18.74
CA PRO A 446 -12.13 12.92 19.35
C PRO A 446 -11.69 14.23 18.66
N HIS A 447 -11.83 14.32 17.34
CA HIS A 447 -11.45 15.51 16.58
C HIS A 447 -12.50 16.63 16.70
N LEU A 448 -13.79 16.29 16.74
CA LEU A 448 -14.86 17.27 16.84
C LEU A 448 -14.99 17.81 18.27
N SER A 449 -14.87 16.96 19.30
CA SER A 449 -14.95 17.39 20.71
C SER A 449 -13.83 18.37 21.10
N GLU A 450 -12.70 18.39 20.39
CA GLU A 450 -11.66 19.44 20.56
C GLU A 450 -12.12 20.82 20.05
N LEU A 451 -12.97 20.85 19.02
CA LEU A 451 -13.45 22.06 18.36
C LEU A 451 -14.80 22.54 18.91
N VAL A 452 -15.64 21.58 19.32
CA VAL A 452 -17.00 21.77 19.85
C VAL A 452 -17.14 20.92 21.12
N PRO A 453 -16.71 21.45 22.29
CA PRO A 453 -16.67 20.70 23.56
C PRO A 453 -18.00 20.09 24.02
N GLU A 454 -19.13 20.63 23.54
CA GLU A 454 -20.49 20.18 23.82
C GLU A 454 -20.89 18.92 23.03
N THR A 455 -20.03 18.47 22.10
CA THR A 455 -20.28 17.28 21.28
C THR A 455 -20.46 16.03 22.14
N THR A 456 -21.57 15.32 21.94
CA THR A 456 -21.79 13.99 22.52
C THR A 456 -21.36 12.93 21.51
N VAL A 457 -20.53 11.97 21.92
CA VAL A 457 -20.03 10.91 21.04
C VAL A 457 -20.50 9.55 21.53
N LEU A 458 -21.09 8.76 20.65
CA LEU A 458 -21.42 7.35 20.88
C LEU A 458 -20.70 6.48 19.85
N ARG A 459 -20.07 5.39 20.33
CA ARG A 459 -19.60 4.29 19.51
C ARG A 459 -20.78 3.36 19.24
N VAL A 460 -20.96 2.95 17.99
CA VAL A 460 -22.17 2.23 17.57
C VAL A 460 -21.80 0.95 16.84
N ASP A 461 -22.17 -0.20 17.40
CA ASP A 461 -22.26 -1.43 16.61
C ASP A 461 -23.54 -1.36 15.76
N ALA A 462 -23.39 -1.39 14.43
CA ALA A 462 -24.53 -1.36 13.51
C ALA A 462 -25.45 -2.60 13.64
N ALA A 463 -24.96 -3.71 14.22
CA ALA A 463 -25.78 -4.88 14.52
C ALA A 463 -26.70 -4.67 15.75
N GLU A 464 -26.34 -3.75 16.65
CA GLU A 464 -27.08 -3.46 17.89
C GLU A 464 -27.40 -1.96 18.04
N PRO A 465 -28.14 -1.33 17.11
CA PRO A 465 -28.25 0.13 17.02
C PRO A 465 -29.26 0.77 18.00
N ALA A 466 -29.86 -0.01 18.91
CA ALA A 466 -31.04 0.42 19.69
C ALA A 466 -30.77 1.69 20.50
N ASP A 467 -29.65 1.75 21.21
CA ASP A 467 -29.28 2.89 22.05
C ASP A 467 -28.94 4.13 21.20
N ALA A 468 -28.24 3.93 20.08
CA ALA A 468 -27.90 4.99 19.13
C ALA A 468 -29.16 5.63 18.53
N LEU A 469 -30.14 4.81 18.12
CA LEU A 469 -31.42 5.28 17.61
C LEU A 469 -32.25 5.98 18.69
N ALA A 470 -32.22 5.50 19.93
CA ALA A 470 -32.90 6.16 21.04
C ALA A 470 -32.33 7.56 21.32
N ALA A 471 -31.00 7.70 21.35
CA ALA A 471 -30.33 8.98 21.51
C ALA A 471 -30.62 9.93 20.33
N ALA A 472 -30.53 9.42 19.10
CA ALA A 472 -30.78 10.18 17.87
C ALA A 472 -32.20 10.76 17.77
N ARG A 473 -33.22 10.10 18.33
CA ARG A 473 -34.62 10.62 18.37
C ARG A 473 -34.77 11.87 19.23
N THR A 474 -33.84 12.11 20.15
CA THR A 474 -33.88 13.27 21.07
C THR A 474 -32.87 14.36 20.71
N ALA A 475 -31.93 14.08 19.80
CA ALA A 475 -30.89 15.01 19.38
C ALA A 475 -31.41 16.04 18.37
N ALA A 476 -30.93 17.28 18.47
CA ALA A 476 -31.27 18.36 17.53
C ALA A 476 -30.63 18.15 16.15
N GLY A 477 -29.46 17.48 16.11
CA GLY A 477 -28.81 17.03 14.89
C GLY A 477 -27.91 15.83 15.16
N VAL A 478 -27.76 14.96 14.15
CA VAL A 478 -26.96 13.74 14.22
C VAL A 478 -25.87 13.78 13.16
N VAL A 479 -24.64 13.50 13.57
CA VAL A 479 -23.49 13.29 12.68
C VAL A 479 -23.16 11.80 12.73
N ILE A 480 -23.56 11.05 11.70
CA ILE A 480 -23.21 9.63 11.59
C ILE A 480 -21.95 9.46 10.77
N VAL A 481 -20.96 8.76 11.34
CA VAL A 481 -19.65 8.52 10.73
C VAL A 481 -19.56 7.05 10.37
N THR A 482 -19.39 6.77 9.07
CA THR A 482 -19.32 5.41 8.53
C THR A 482 -18.01 5.19 7.79
N ARG A 483 -17.74 3.92 7.50
CA ARG A 483 -16.68 3.49 6.60
C ARG A 483 -17.24 2.47 5.64
N ASP A 484 -17.09 2.74 4.35
CA ASP A 484 -17.59 1.91 3.27
C ASP A 484 -19.06 1.50 3.48
N ALA A 485 -19.94 2.45 3.83
CA ALA A 485 -21.32 2.12 4.21
C ALA A 485 -22.03 1.27 3.15
N HIS A 486 -21.70 1.47 1.88
CA HIS A 486 -22.23 0.69 0.76
C HIS A 486 -21.89 -0.80 0.82
N ARG A 487 -20.84 -1.24 1.52
CA ARG A 487 -20.48 -2.65 1.68
C ARG A 487 -21.20 -3.35 2.84
N HIS A 488 -21.76 -2.59 3.78
CA HIS A 488 -22.30 -3.12 5.04
C HIS A 488 -23.82 -2.91 5.15
N PRO A 489 -24.65 -3.96 4.89
CA PRO A 489 -26.10 -3.83 4.92
C PRO A 489 -26.66 -3.28 6.24
N ALA A 490 -26.09 -3.68 7.39
CA ALA A 490 -26.49 -3.18 8.70
C ALA A 490 -26.23 -1.67 8.86
N VAL A 491 -25.08 -1.19 8.37
CA VAL A 491 -24.73 0.24 8.37
C VAL A 491 -25.70 1.02 7.49
N ARG A 492 -26.02 0.54 6.28
CA ARG A 492 -27.01 1.20 5.41
C ARG A 492 -28.40 1.27 6.05
N ALA A 493 -28.82 0.20 6.71
CA ALA A 493 -30.10 0.17 7.42
C ALA A 493 -30.14 1.18 8.59
N LEU A 494 -29.04 1.28 9.34
CA LEU A 494 -28.89 2.28 10.40
C LEU A 494 -28.98 3.71 9.85
N VAL A 495 -28.23 4.04 8.80
CA VAL A 495 -28.27 5.37 8.17
C VAL A 495 -29.68 5.69 7.68
N ALA A 496 -30.35 4.74 7.01
CA ALA A 496 -31.71 4.93 6.50
C ALA A 496 -32.73 5.20 7.64
N GLU A 497 -32.65 4.48 8.75
CA GLU A 497 -33.51 4.71 9.92
C GLU A 497 -33.22 6.08 10.57
N LEU A 498 -31.96 6.49 10.67
CA LEU A 498 -31.59 7.80 11.19
C LEU A 498 -32.12 8.93 10.31
N VAL A 499 -31.96 8.82 9.00
CA VAL A 499 -32.52 9.78 8.03
C VAL A 499 -34.04 9.85 8.14
N HIS A 500 -34.71 8.71 8.35
CA HIS A 500 -36.16 8.68 8.52
C HIS A 500 -36.63 9.33 9.84
N THR A 501 -35.84 9.19 10.91
CA THR A 501 -36.23 9.58 12.27
C THR A 501 -35.69 10.94 12.71
N ASN A 502 -34.62 11.43 12.08
CA ASN A 502 -34.00 12.72 12.37
C ASN A 502 -33.73 13.48 11.06
N PRO A 503 -34.46 14.58 10.79
CA PRO A 503 -34.34 15.34 9.55
C PRO A 503 -33.00 16.10 9.43
N VAL A 504 -32.25 16.28 10.52
CA VAL A 504 -30.93 16.93 10.55
C VAL A 504 -29.87 15.84 10.76
N THR A 505 -29.71 15.01 9.75
CA THR A 505 -28.69 13.95 9.72
C THR A 505 -27.57 14.33 8.74
N VAL A 506 -26.34 14.45 9.23
CA VAL A 506 -25.11 14.63 8.44
C VAL A 506 -24.39 13.29 8.36
N HIS A 507 -24.17 12.81 7.15
CA HIS A 507 -23.44 11.55 6.90
C HIS A 507 -21.98 11.83 6.53
N VAL A 508 -21.05 11.36 7.36
CA VAL A 508 -19.61 11.43 7.11
C VAL A 508 -19.12 10.04 6.66
N GLU A 509 -18.73 9.91 5.40
CA GLU A 509 -18.16 8.69 4.83
C GLU A 509 -16.62 8.78 4.81
N THR A 510 -15.97 7.81 5.46
CA THR A 510 -14.52 7.77 5.66
C THR A 510 -13.80 6.74 4.77
N GLY A 511 -14.55 5.85 4.14
CA GLY A 511 -14.06 4.88 3.17
C GLY A 511 -14.16 5.38 1.72
N VAL A 512 -14.39 4.44 0.81
CA VAL A 512 -14.71 4.73 -0.59
C VAL A 512 -16.14 5.29 -0.65
N PRO A 513 -16.35 6.48 -1.24
CA PRO A 513 -17.70 7.05 -1.31
C PRO A 513 -18.70 6.16 -2.05
N GLY A 514 -19.73 5.74 -1.33
CA GLY A 514 -20.88 4.98 -1.85
C GLY A 514 -22.01 5.89 -2.38
N PRO A 515 -23.16 5.32 -2.80
CA PRO A 515 -24.34 6.10 -3.19
C PRO A 515 -24.85 6.97 -2.04
N ASP A 516 -25.59 8.02 -2.37
CA ASP A 516 -26.29 8.85 -1.38
C ASP A 516 -27.38 8.04 -0.67
N LEU A 517 -27.40 8.13 0.66
CA LEU A 517 -28.34 7.43 1.55
C LEU A 517 -29.47 8.35 2.03
N GLY A 518 -29.57 9.57 1.48
CA GLY A 518 -30.67 10.50 1.74
C GLY A 518 -30.46 11.40 2.97
N ALA A 519 -29.24 11.47 3.49
CA ALA A 519 -28.89 12.38 4.57
C ALA A 519 -29.09 13.84 4.16
N SER A 520 -29.40 14.71 5.12
CA SER A 520 -29.60 16.15 4.87
C SER A 520 -28.34 16.84 4.37
N ALA A 521 -27.17 16.33 4.76
CA ALA A 521 -25.88 16.69 4.20
C ALA A 521 -24.93 15.49 4.23
N ARG A 522 -23.90 15.56 3.39
CA ARG A 522 -22.88 14.53 3.25
C ARG A 522 -21.48 15.12 3.22
N ILE A 523 -20.53 14.42 3.86
CA ILE A 523 -19.10 14.68 3.81
C ILE A 523 -18.39 13.38 3.40
N ASP A 524 -17.63 13.42 2.31
CA ASP A 524 -16.74 12.33 1.88
C ASP A 524 -15.28 12.74 2.14
N THR A 525 -14.56 11.93 2.91
CA THR A 525 -13.16 12.22 3.31
C THR A 525 -12.10 11.40 2.57
N PHE A 526 -12.52 10.34 1.86
CA PHE A 526 -11.66 9.48 1.04
C PHE A 526 -10.53 8.77 1.81
N GLY A 527 -10.74 8.49 3.10
CA GLY A 527 -9.82 7.80 4.00
C GLY A 527 -9.97 8.28 5.44
N ALA A 528 -9.57 7.46 6.41
CA ALA A 528 -9.77 7.74 7.84
C ALA A 528 -8.49 8.23 8.55
N SER A 529 -7.53 8.81 7.81
CA SER A 529 -6.32 9.39 8.40
C SER A 529 -6.65 10.50 9.42
N ARG A 530 -5.77 10.75 10.39
CA ARG A 530 -5.99 11.84 11.38
C ARG A 530 -6.23 13.19 10.69
N PRO A 531 -5.48 13.60 9.65
CA PRO A 531 -5.80 14.81 8.90
C PRO A 531 -7.16 14.78 8.18
N SER A 532 -7.58 13.64 7.63
CA SER A 532 -8.89 13.47 6.97
C SER A 532 -10.03 13.69 7.96
N LEU A 533 -9.97 13.04 9.13
CA LEU A 533 -10.96 13.19 10.20
C LEU A 533 -10.95 14.61 10.76
N ARG A 534 -9.77 15.23 10.91
CA ARG A 534 -9.66 16.63 11.33
C ARG A 534 -10.32 17.58 10.33
N ALA A 535 -10.12 17.41 9.02
CA ALA A 535 -10.75 18.25 8.01
C ALA A 535 -12.29 18.11 8.02
N ALA A 536 -12.81 16.90 8.25
CA ALA A 536 -14.25 16.69 8.42
C ALA A 536 -14.77 17.35 9.70
N ALA A 537 -14.04 17.23 10.81
CA ALA A 537 -14.42 17.85 12.07
C ALA A 537 -14.45 19.38 11.96
N GLU A 538 -13.49 20.00 11.27
CA GLU A 538 -13.51 21.43 10.96
C GLU A 538 -14.74 21.82 10.14
N THR A 539 -15.09 21.03 9.13
CA THR A 539 -16.29 21.27 8.30
C THR A 539 -17.59 21.19 9.12
N VAL A 540 -17.68 20.22 10.04
CA VAL A 540 -18.84 20.09 10.94
C VAL A 540 -18.86 21.22 11.97
N ALA A 541 -17.72 21.58 12.55
CA ALA A 541 -17.62 22.65 13.54
C ALA A 541 -18.02 24.02 12.98
N GLU A 542 -17.69 24.31 11.71
CA GLU A 542 -18.16 25.52 11.03
C GLU A 542 -19.70 25.62 10.96
N ALA A 543 -20.40 24.48 10.94
CA ALA A 543 -21.87 24.42 10.98
C ALA A 543 -22.46 24.48 12.40
N CYS A 544 -21.65 24.26 13.45
CA CYS A 544 -22.06 24.18 14.85
C CYS A 544 -22.04 25.55 15.57
N ARG A 545 -22.61 26.59 14.96
CA ARG A 545 -22.44 28.01 15.36
C ARG A 545 -22.25 28.28 16.88
N HIS A 546 -21.27 29.14 17.16
CA HIS A 546 -21.01 29.79 18.45
C HIS A 546 -22.13 30.72 18.92
#